data_AF-A0A059Y9D7-F1
#
_entry.id   AF-A0A059Y9D7-F1
#
_cell.length_a   1.000
_cell.length_b   1.000
_cell.length_c   1.000
_cell.angle_alpha   90.00
_cell.angle_beta   90.00
_cell.angle_gamma   90.00
#
_symmetry.space_group_name_H-M   'P 1'
#
loop_
_entity.id
_entity.type
_entity.pdbx_description
1 polymer ?
#
loop_
_entity_poly.entity_id
_entity_poly.type
_entity_poly.pdbx_seq_one_letter_code
_entity_poly.pdbx_strand_id
1 'polypeptide(L)'
;MLSPKVLGSAKKYTKNGIEEINQFDENDNLIIKGNNLTALASLLKRYEGKVKCIYIDPPYNTGNDSFNYNDKFNHSSWLVFMKNRLELAKRLLRDDGVIFVQCDDNEQAYLKVLMDEIFEKNNHYGTMIQLKKSTQNDSKSIQKNHEYIHVFSNTNLPFLMTYKKQVDIEIFTDESSILTFPLNNHSFQNVDSDVLDLQKYFYEGTENGATGNNNRLIDRPNLGYTVYYIELKENEVEAFSERIISLNNPEYISFNILKVNDKYKHAIAINDYISTSLNEKSTEEDIYVTNEELIKQGYSIIRPPKRVGNKLGCWTWSIDNFKKVEITMKWL
;
A
#
# COMPACT_ATOMS: atom_id res chain seq x y z
N MET A 1 -18.47 8.81 -40.44
CA MET A 1 -17.29 9.69 -40.52
C MET A 1 -17.22 10.54 -39.25
N LEU A 2 -16.41 10.15 -38.26
CA LEU A 2 -16.08 11.02 -37.12
C LEU A 2 -14.70 11.61 -37.41
N SER A 3 -14.69 12.87 -37.85
CA SER A 3 -13.47 13.58 -38.24
C SER A 3 -12.52 13.77 -37.04
N PRO A 4 -11.20 13.52 -37.17
CA PRO A 4 -10.28 13.54 -36.05
C PRO A 4 -9.71 14.95 -35.87
N LYS A 5 -10.28 15.80 -35.00
CA LYS A 5 -9.66 17.11 -34.70
C LYS A 5 -9.76 17.60 -33.25
N VAL A 6 -9.87 16.71 -32.27
CA VAL A 6 -9.73 17.14 -30.87
C VAL A 6 -8.29 17.61 -30.57
N LEU A 7 -7.30 17.05 -31.26
CA LEU A 7 -5.88 17.37 -31.07
C LEU A 7 -5.30 18.31 -32.16
N GLY A 8 -6.15 18.98 -32.95
CA GLY A 8 -5.71 19.73 -34.14
C GLY A 8 -5.23 21.17 -33.89
N SER A 9 -5.51 21.75 -32.72
CA SER A 9 -5.14 23.14 -32.38
C SER A 9 -4.81 23.25 -30.89
N ALA A 10 -3.77 22.55 -30.46
CA ALA A 10 -3.34 22.54 -29.07
C ALA A 10 -2.37 23.69 -28.76
N LYS A 11 -2.42 24.16 -27.52
CA LYS A 11 -1.50 25.16 -26.95
C LYS A 11 -0.81 24.55 -25.74
N LYS A 12 0.49 24.75 -25.58
CA LYS A 12 1.22 24.38 -24.36
C LYS A 12 1.25 25.56 -23.42
N TYR A 13 0.80 25.36 -22.20
CA TYR A 13 0.89 26.37 -21.14
C TYR A 13 2.09 26.01 -20.25
N THR A 14 3.10 26.87 -20.23
CA THR A 14 4.30 26.73 -19.39
C THR A 14 4.37 27.86 -18.38
N LYS A 15 5.30 27.77 -17.41
CA LYS A 15 5.55 28.88 -16.45
C LYS A 15 5.92 30.19 -17.17
N ASN A 16 6.46 30.10 -18.38
CA ASN A 16 6.97 31.23 -19.15
C ASN A 16 5.98 31.77 -20.19
N GLY A 17 4.79 31.16 -20.33
CA GLY A 17 3.76 31.65 -21.25
C GLY A 17 3.08 30.54 -22.06
N ILE A 18 2.62 30.90 -23.26
CA ILE A 18 1.89 30.02 -24.18
C ILE A 18 2.79 29.72 -25.38
N GLU A 19 2.99 28.44 -25.69
CA GLU A 19 3.80 27.96 -26.80
C GLU A 19 2.93 27.15 -27.80
N GLU A 20 3.32 27.18 -29.08
CA GLU A 20 2.71 26.30 -30.10
C GLU A 20 3.22 24.86 -29.96
N ILE A 21 2.33 23.89 -30.12
CA ILE A 21 2.68 22.46 -30.11
C ILE A 21 2.77 21.93 -31.55
N ASN A 22 3.93 21.39 -31.88
CA ASN A 22 4.13 20.63 -33.12
C ASN A 22 3.92 19.13 -32.91
N GLN A 23 4.18 18.62 -31.71
CA GLN A 23 4.01 17.21 -31.35
C GLN A 23 3.70 17.07 -29.86
N PHE A 24 2.88 16.07 -29.51
CA PHE A 24 2.61 15.70 -28.12
C PHE A 24 3.65 14.70 -27.61
N ASP A 25 4.21 14.97 -26.44
CA ASP A 25 5.01 14.03 -25.66
C ASP A 25 4.11 12.99 -24.97
N GLU A 26 4.69 11.91 -24.45
CA GLU A 26 3.97 10.92 -23.64
C GLU A 26 3.77 11.38 -22.19
N ASN A 27 4.58 12.31 -21.72
CA ASN A 27 4.53 12.89 -20.37
C ASN A 27 3.75 14.22 -20.31
N ASP A 28 3.17 14.66 -21.44
CA ASP A 28 2.38 15.88 -21.48
C ASP A 28 1.03 15.70 -20.75
N ASN A 29 0.67 16.68 -19.91
CA ASN A 29 -0.67 16.77 -19.34
C ASN A 29 -1.61 17.47 -20.34
N LEU A 30 -2.74 16.83 -20.65
CA LEU A 30 -3.68 17.32 -21.68
C LEU A 30 -5.00 17.79 -21.05
N ILE A 31 -5.41 19.01 -21.41
CA ILE A 31 -6.78 19.50 -21.15
C ILE A 31 -7.51 19.57 -22.48
N ILE A 32 -8.61 18.82 -22.59
CA ILE A 32 -9.41 18.74 -23.80
C ILE A 32 -10.73 19.46 -23.57
N LYS A 33 -11.01 20.49 -24.39
CA LYS A 33 -12.29 21.19 -24.41
C LYS A 33 -13.17 20.64 -25.52
N GLY A 34 -14.32 20.07 -25.18
CA GLY A 34 -15.31 19.60 -26.16
C GLY A 34 -16.29 18.59 -25.59
N ASN A 35 -17.09 17.98 -26.48
CA ASN A 35 -17.94 16.86 -26.11
C ASN A 35 -17.07 15.64 -25.76
N ASN A 36 -17.24 15.11 -24.55
CA ASN A 36 -16.46 13.99 -24.04
C ASN A 36 -16.58 12.71 -24.89
N LEU A 37 -17.73 12.42 -25.52
CA LEU A 37 -17.87 11.25 -26.39
C LEU A 37 -16.93 11.35 -27.60
N THR A 38 -16.92 12.51 -28.27
CA THR A 38 -16.02 12.78 -29.40
C THR A 38 -14.55 12.82 -28.97
N ALA A 39 -14.27 13.35 -27.78
CA ALA A 39 -12.93 13.36 -27.19
C ALA A 39 -12.41 11.94 -26.94
N LEU A 40 -13.17 11.10 -26.23
CA LEU A 40 -12.82 9.71 -25.95
C LEU A 40 -12.59 8.92 -27.25
N ALA A 41 -13.49 9.07 -28.23
CA ALA A 41 -13.35 8.42 -29.53
C ALA A 41 -12.06 8.87 -30.26
N SER A 42 -11.69 10.14 -30.15
CA SER A 42 -10.45 10.66 -30.75
C SER A 42 -9.19 10.16 -30.02
N LEU A 43 -9.27 9.99 -28.70
CA LEU A 43 -8.15 9.53 -27.87
C LEU A 43 -7.77 8.07 -28.16
N LEU A 44 -8.73 7.23 -28.57
CA LEU A 44 -8.47 5.83 -28.91
C LEU A 44 -7.31 5.67 -29.91
N LYS A 45 -7.20 6.56 -30.91
CA LYS A 45 -6.15 6.50 -31.92
C LYS A 45 -4.72 6.48 -31.32
N ARG A 46 -4.53 7.08 -30.14
CA ARG A 46 -3.21 7.19 -29.49
C ARG A 46 -3.10 6.41 -28.19
N TYR A 47 -4.20 6.31 -27.44
CA TYR A 47 -4.24 5.85 -26.04
C TYR A 47 -5.09 4.62 -25.78
N GLU A 48 -5.63 3.95 -26.81
CA GLU A 48 -6.30 2.65 -26.64
C GLU A 48 -5.36 1.65 -25.95
N GLY A 49 -5.86 1.00 -24.88
CA GLY A 49 -5.09 0.05 -24.07
C GLY A 49 -3.98 0.66 -23.19
N LYS A 50 -3.92 1.99 -23.01
CA LYS A 50 -2.78 2.65 -22.33
C LYS A 50 -3.13 3.37 -21.03
N VAL A 51 -4.41 3.61 -20.76
CA VAL A 51 -4.83 4.38 -19.58
C VAL A 51 -4.82 3.50 -18.34
N LYS A 52 -4.03 3.88 -17.33
CA LYS A 52 -3.93 3.14 -16.06
C LYS A 52 -5.11 3.38 -15.13
N CYS A 53 -5.63 4.61 -15.07
CA CYS A 53 -6.67 5.00 -14.15
C CYS A 53 -7.63 5.98 -14.82
N ILE A 54 -8.93 5.75 -14.66
CA ILE A 54 -9.99 6.66 -15.06
C ILE A 54 -10.82 7.00 -13.82
N TYR A 55 -11.07 8.28 -13.59
CA TYR A 55 -12.03 8.76 -12.61
C TYR A 55 -13.05 9.63 -13.32
N ILE A 56 -14.34 9.37 -13.09
CA ILE A 56 -15.42 10.20 -13.62
C ILE A 56 -16.49 10.47 -12.57
N ASP A 57 -17.00 11.70 -12.62
CA ASP A 57 -18.11 12.20 -11.82
C ASP A 57 -19.23 12.66 -12.78
N PRO A 58 -20.03 11.71 -13.31
CA PRO A 58 -21.10 11.99 -14.28
C PRO A 58 -22.28 12.75 -13.63
N PRO A 59 -23.21 13.32 -14.43
CA PRO A 59 -24.48 13.84 -13.91
C PRO A 59 -25.22 12.75 -13.14
N TYR A 60 -25.77 13.10 -11.97
CA TYR A 60 -26.47 12.17 -11.07
C TYR A 60 -27.96 12.02 -11.39
N ASN A 61 -28.45 12.79 -12.37
CA ASN A 61 -29.85 12.81 -12.77
C ASN A 61 -30.79 13.23 -11.64
N THR A 62 -30.37 14.23 -10.84
CA THR A 62 -31.13 14.70 -9.66
C THR A 62 -32.36 15.52 -10.04
N GLY A 63 -32.43 15.97 -11.30
CA GLY A 63 -33.47 16.88 -11.78
C GLY A 63 -33.26 18.35 -11.37
N ASN A 64 -32.16 18.67 -10.67
CA ASN A 64 -31.76 20.05 -10.36
C ASN A 64 -30.89 20.62 -11.49
N ASP A 65 -31.41 21.60 -12.21
CA ASP A 65 -30.69 22.29 -13.31
C ASP A 65 -29.70 23.36 -12.79
N SER A 66 -28.97 23.09 -11.72
CA SER A 66 -27.92 23.98 -11.24
C SER A 66 -26.52 23.48 -11.63
N PHE A 67 -25.98 24.15 -12.67
CA PHE A 67 -24.60 24.22 -13.19
C PHE A 67 -24.23 23.39 -14.45
N ASN A 68 -24.01 24.11 -15.57
CA ASN A 68 -23.26 23.80 -16.82
C ASN A 68 -23.41 22.46 -17.57
N TYR A 69 -24.20 21.50 -17.11
CA TYR A 69 -24.55 20.30 -17.87
C TYR A 69 -25.98 19.86 -17.55
N ASN A 70 -26.63 19.18 -18.51
CA ASN A 70 -27.98 18.66 -18.32
C ASN A 70 -27.95 17.62 -17.19
N ASP A 71 -28.68 17.83 -16.10
CA ASP A 71 -28.86 16.87 -14.99
C ASP A 71 -30.30 16.35 -14.93
N LYS A 72 -31.02 16.49 -16.04
CA LYS A 72 -32.41 16.04 -16.22
C LYS A 72 -32.52 15.17 -17.46
N PHE A 73 -32.40 13.86 -17.24
CA PHE A 73 -32.56 12.85 -18.27
C PHE A 73 -33.77 11.96 -17.94
N ASN A 74 -34.41 11.44 -18.99
CA ASN A 74 -35.13 10.17 -18.80
C ASN A 74 -34.07 9.11 -18.46
N HIS A 75 -34.37 8.24 -17.50
CA HIS A 75 -33.49 7.17 -17.06
C HIS A 75 -32.89 6.35 -18.22
N SER A 76 -33.68 5.98 -19.22
CA SER A 76 -33.18 5.27 -20.41
C SER A 76 -32.18 6.08 -21.21
N SER A 77 -32.41 7.39 -21.36
CA SER A 77 -31.49 8.31 -22.01
C SER A 77 -30.18 8.48 -21.23
N TRP A 78 -30.25 8.51 -19.89
CA TRP A 78 -29.07 8.56 -19.03
C TRP A 78 -28.21 7.31 -19.19
N LEU A 79 -28.82 6.12 -19.19
CA LEU A 79 -28.11 4.87 -19.40
C LEU A 79 -27.45 4.80 -20.78
N VAL A 80 -28.13 5.23 -21.85
CA VAL A 80 -27.51 5.30 -23.19
C VAL A 80 -26.38 6.32 -23.22
N PHE A 81 -26.54 7.47 -22.55
CA PHE A 81 -25.51 8.48 -22.42
C PHE A 81 -24.24 7.92 -21.74
N MET A 82 -24.41 7.17 -20.65
CA MET A 82 -23.31 6.53 -19.92
C MET A 82 -22.68 5.38 -20.70
N LYS A 83 -23.50 4.48 -21.28
CA LYS A 83 -23.05 3.30 -22.02
C LYS A 83 -22.04 3.66 -23.10
N ASN A 84 -22.39 4.61 -23.96
CA ASN A 84 -21.53 5.05 -25.07
C ASN A 84 -20.16 5.58 -24.59
N ARG A 85 -20.07 6.12 -23.37
CA ARG A 85 -18.81 6.65 -22.81
C ARG A 85 -18.01 5.59 -22.10
N LEU A 86 -18.69 4.74 -21.32
CA LEU A 86 -18.08 3.64 -20.59
C LEU A 86 -17.48 2.60 -21.52
N GLU A 87 -18.11 2.33 -22.68
CA GLU A 87 -17.54 1.44 -23.72
C GLU A 87 -16.21 1.98 -24.28
N LEU A 88 -16.12 3.29 -24.54
CA LEU A 88 -14.88 3.91 -24.98
C LEU A 88 -13.84 3.96 -23.86
N ALA A 89 -14.28 4.22 -22.61
CA ALA A 89 -13.41 4.21 -21.44
C ALA A 89 -12.79 2.82 -21.22
N LYS A 90 -13.58 1.74 -21.34
CA LYS A 90 -13.08 0.36 -21.27
C LYS A 90 -11.97 0.10 -22.28
N ARG A 91 -12.16 0.52 -23.53
CA ARG A 91 -11.13 0.39 -24.58
C ARG A 91 -9.87 1.20 -24.32
N LEU A 92 -9.98 2.35 -23.68
CA LEU A 92 -8.83 3.17 -23.32
C LEU A 92 -8.00 2.56 -22.19
N LEU A 93 -8.61 1.79 -21.27
CA LEU A 93 -7.91 1.18 -20.16
C LEU A 93 -6.89 0.14 -20.63
N ARG A 94 -5.73 0.12 -19.96
CA ARG A 94 -4.77 -0.98 -20.01
C ARG A 94 -5.37 -2.22 -19.33
N ASP A 95 -4.82 -3.41 -19.57
CA ASP A 95 -5.34 -4.66 -18.97
C ASP A 95 -5.39 -4.61 -17.43
N ASP A 96 -4.38 -3.98 -16.81
CA ASP A 96 -4.31 -3.72 -15.37
C ASP A 96 -4.87 -2.36 -14.95
N GLY A 97 -5.65 -1.73 -15.83
CA GLY A 97 -6.28 -0.44 -15.62
C GLY A 97 -7.52 -0.54 -14.73
N VAL A 98 -7.85 0.57 -14.08
CA VAL A 98 -9.01 0.70 -13.20
C VAL A 98 -9.84 1.93 -13.55
N ILE A 99 -11.16 1.81 -13.39
CA ILE A 99 -12.10 2.91 -13.49
C ILE A 99 -12.88 3.08 -12.18
N PHE A 100 -13.03 4.35 -11.78
CA PHE A 100 -13.84 4.81 -10.67
C PHE A 100 -14.97 5.68 -11.23
N VAL A 101 -16.22 5.31 -10.92
CA VAL A 101 -17.40 6.06 -11.36
C VAL A 101 -18.22 6.45 -10.14
N GLN A 102 -18.26 7.75 -9.85
CA GLN A 102 -19.03 8.32 -8.75
C GLN A 102 -20.50 8.49 -9.13
N CYS A 103 -21.40 8.34 -8.16
CA CYS A 103 -22.83 8.55 -8.33
C CYS A 103 -23.52 8.75 -6.96
N ASP A 104 -24.71 9.34 -6.98
CA ASP A 104 -25.61 9.33 -5.82
C ASP A 104 -26.58 8.15 -5.85
N ASP A 105 -27.57 8.17 -4.97
CA ASP A 105 -28.55 7.10 -4.83
C ASP A 105 -29.55 6.97 -5.98
N ASN A 106 -29.67 7.96 -6.87
CA ASN A 106 -30.66 7.94 -7.96
C ASN A 106 -30.30 6.88 -9.01
N GLU A 107 -29.02 6.83 -9.41
CA GLU A 107 -28.58 6.04 -10.56
C GLU A 107 -27.63 4.88 -10.21
N GLN A 108 -27.11 4.79 -8.97
CA GLN A 108 -26.06 3.82 -8.61
C GLN A 108 -26.41 2.37 -8.96
N ALA A 109 -27.65 1.92 -8.69
CA ALA A 109 -28.05 0.54 -8.93
C ALA A 109 -28.02 0.19 -10.43
N TYR A 110 -28.51 1.11 -11.27
CA TYR A 110 -28.59 0.92 -12.71
C TYR A 110 -27.23 1.11 -13.38
N LEU A 111 -26.44 2.07 -12.90
CA LEU A 111 -25.05 2.24 -13.29
C LEU A 111 -24.26 0.96 -13.02
N LYS A 112 -24.44 0.34 -11.84
CA LYS A 112 -23.78 -0.92 -11.51
C LYS A 112 -24.14 -2.05 -12.48
N VAL A 113 -25.42 -2.20 -12.82
CA VAL A 113 -25.88 -3.21 -13.80
C VAL A 113 -25.27 -2.94 -15.18
N LEU A 114 -25.26 -1.68 -15.62
CA LEU A 114 -24.64 -1.29 -16.89
C LEU A 114 -23.13 -1.57 -16.90
N MET A 115 -22.44 -1.26 -15.80
CA MET A 115 -21.01 -1.54 -15.68
C MET A 115 -20.71 -3.04 -15.62
N ASP A 116 -21.59 -3.86 -15.04
CA ASP A 116 -21.46 -5.33 -15.10
C ASP A 116 -21.56 -5.86 -16.54
N GLU A 117 -22.43 -5.27 -17.36
CA GLU A 117 -22.52 -5.60 -18.79
C GLU A 117 -21.24 -5.20 -19.54
N ILE A 118 -20.73 -4.00 -19.30
CA ILE A 118 -19.60 -3.45 -20.07
C ILE A 118 -18.27 -4.04 -19.60
N PHE A 119 -18.01 -4.05 -18.29
CA PHE A 119 -16.72 -4.42 -17.69
C PHE A 119 -16.65 -5.87 -17.24
N GLU A 120 -17.77 -6.61 -17.27
CA GLU A 120 -17.93 -7.95 -16.71
C GLU A 120 -17.98 -7.96 -15.18
N LYS A 121 -18.95 -8.68 -14.63
CA LYS A 121 -19.23 -8.75 -13.18
C LYS A 121 -18.02 -9.16 -12.33
N ASN A 122 -17.17 -10.04 -12.84
CA ASN A 122 -15.99 -10.54 -12.11
C ASN A 122 -14.88 -9.48 -11.98
N ASN A 123 -14.94 -8.42 -12.79
CA ASN A 123 -13.96 -7.32 -12.75
C ASN A 123 -14.41 -6.20 -11.80
N HIS A 124 -15.54 -6.37 -11.10
CA HIS A 124 -15.97 -5.45 -10.06
C HIS A 124 -15.15 -5.67 -8.77
N TYR A 125 -14.32 -4.69 -8.41
CA TYR A 125 -13.58 -4.72 -7.15
C TYR A 125 -14.46 -4.45 -5.95
N GLY A 126 -15.41 -3.52 -6.09
CA GLY A 126 -16.23 -3.07 -4.98
C GLY A 126 -16.83 -1.70 -5.22
N THR A 127 -17.67 -1.29 -4.27
CA THR A 127 -18.27 0.04 -4.24
C THR A 127 -17.79 0.75 -3.00
N MET A 128 -17.08 1.86 -3.17
CA MET A 128 -16.65 2.71 -2.07
C MET A 128 -17.80 3.62 -1.66
N ILE A 129 -17.88 3.92 -0.37
CA ILE A 129 -18.88 4.83 0.21
C ILE A 129 -18.18 6.11 0.61
N GLN A 130 -18.55 7.23 -0.02
CA GLN A 130 -18.02 8.55 0.31
C GLN A 130 -19.03 9.32 1.16
N LEU A 131 -18.65 9.69 2.38
CA LEU A 131 -19.48 10.55 3.23
C LEU A 131 -19.39 11.99 2.72
N LYS A 132 -20.52 12.58 2.31
CA LYS A 132 -20.59 13.96 1.82
C LYS A 132 -20.74 14.96 2.96
N LYS A 133 -21.43 14.56 4.04
CA LYS A 133 -21.84 15.43 5.16
C LYS A 133 -21.88 14.65 6.47
N SER A 134 -21.63 15.36 7.57
CA SER A 134 -21.91 14.88 8.92
C SER A 134 -23.42 14.66 9.12
N THR A 135 -23.77 13.67 9.94
CA THR A 135 -25.16 13.38 10.31
C THR A 135 -25.81 14.59 10.97
N GLN A 136 -27.00 14.97 10.52
CA GLN A 136 -27.79 16.04 11.13
C GLN A 136 -28.75 15.45 12.16
N ASN A 137 -29.14 16.15 13.23
CA ASN A 137 -30.01 15.54 14.24
C ASN A 137 -31.52 15.66 13.92
N ASP A 138 -31.86 16.44 12.89
CA ASP A 138 -33.25 16.86 12.64
C ASP A 138 -33.92 16.11 11.48
N SER A 139 -33.29 15.04 10.98
CA SER A 139 -33.86 14.26 9.88
C SER A 139 -35.10 13.50 10.34
N LYS A 140 -36.19 13.65 9.60
CA LYS A 140 -37.44 12.90 9.80
C LYS A 140 -37.40 11.49 9.20
N SER A 141 -36.36 11.14 8.45
CA SER A 141 -36.21 9.86 7.74
C SER A 141 -34.73 9.45 7.61
N ILE A 142 -34.44 8.37 6.85
CA ILE A 142 -33.06 7.94 6.56
C ILE A 142 -32.31 9.06 5.85
N GLN A 143 -31.16 9.43 6.41
CA GLN A 143 -30.29 10.44 5.82
C GLN A 143 -29.52 9.87 4.65
N LYS A 144 -29.61 10.55 3.51
CA LYS A 144 -28.78 10.30 2.33
C LYS A 144 -27.51 11.15 2.44
N ASN A 145 -26.60 10.77 3.32
CA ASN A 145 -25.37 11.52 3.62
C ASN A 145 -24.13 10.99 2.91
N HIS A 146 -24.29 9.97 2.06
CA HIS A 146 -23.20 9.36 1.31
C HIS A 146 -23.45 9.30 -0.19
N GLU A 147 -22.36 9.10 -0.91
CA GLU A 147 -22.22 8.88 -2.34
C GLU A 147 -21.59 7.50 -2.55
N TYR A 148 -21.71 6.98 -3.77
CA TYR A 148 -21.19 5.68 -4.16
C TYR A 148 -20.13 5.87 -5.25
N ILE A 149 -19.03 5.12 -5.17
CA ILE A 149 -18.03 5.06 -6.23
C ILE A 149 -17.86 3.59 -6.61
N HIS A 150 -18.35 3.22 -7.80
CA HIS A 150 -18.15 1.88 -8.33
C HIS A 150 -16.74 1.74 -8.91
N VAL A 151 -16.05 0.66 -8.55
CA VAL A 151 -14.67 0.39 -8.95
C VAL A 151 -14.60 -0.89 -9.77
N PHE A 152 -14.11 -0.78 -11.00
CA PHE A 152 -13.94 -1.91 -11.92
C PHE A 152 -12.51 -1.93 -12.49
N SER A 153 -11.95 -3.13 -12.66
CA SER A 153 -10.78 -3.33 -13.53
C SER A 153 -11.20 -3.53 -14.98
N ASN A 154 -10.24 -3.38 -15.89
CA ASN A 154 -10.42 -3.80 -17.28
C ASN A 154 -10.40 -5.33 -17.45
N THR A 155 -9.55 -6.02 -16.69
CA THR A 155 -9.47 -7.49 -16.64
C THR A 155 -9.50 -8.01 -15.21
N ASN A 156 -9.78 -9.30 -15.01
CA ASN A 156 -9.87 -9.89 -13.68
C ASN A 156 -8.47 -10.04 -13.06
N LEU A 157 -7.99 -8.98 -12.43
CA LEU A 157 -6.69 -8.92 -11.77
C LEU A 157 -6.87 -8.71 -10.26
N PRO A 158 -6.07 -9.37 -9.41
CA PRO A 158 -6.11 -9.15 -7.96
C PRO A 158 -5.42 -7.84 -7.51
N PHE A 159 -4.88 -7.04 -8.44
CA PHE A 159 -3.81 -6.07 -8.20
C PHE A 159 -4.20 -4.87 -7.29
N LEU A 160 -5.47 -4.45 -7.28
CA LEU A 160 -5.89 -3.28 -6.48
C LEU A 160 -5.95 -3.53 -4.97
N MET A 161 -5.78 -4.77 -4.53
CA MET A 161 -5.70 -5.11 -3.11
C MET A 161 -4.28 -5.09 -2.54
N THR A 162 -3.29 -4.61 -3.30
CA THR A 162 -2.06 -4.11 -2.68
C THR A 162 -2.40 -2.77 -2.03
N TYR A 163 -3.15 -2.81 -0.93
CA TYR A 163 -2.99 -1.79 0.09
C TYR A 163 -1.50 -1.82 0.40
N LYS A 164 -0.74 -0.85 -0.11
CA LYS A 164 0.36 -0.32 0.67
C LYS A 164 -0.34 0.29 1.87
N LYS A 165 -0.75 -0.56 2.82
CA LYS A 165 -1.08 -0.12 4.16
C LYS A 165 0.23 0.52 4.56
N GLN A 166 0.26 1.84 4.50
CA GLN A 166 1.15 2.59 5.36
C GLN A 166 0.64 2.19 6.73
N VAL A 167 1.19 1.10 7.24
CA VAL A 167 1.05 0.76 8.63
C VAL A 167 1.76 1.93 9.26
N ASP A 168 1.01 2.82 9.90
CA ASP A 168 1.58 3.61 10.96
C ASP A 168 2.10 2.57 11.94
N ILE A 169 3.38 2.24 11.79
CA ILE A 169 4.11 1.49 12.77
C ILE A 169 4.05 2.43 13.97
N GLU A 170 3.34 2.04 15.02
CA GLU A 170 3.56 2.66 16.33
C GLU A 170 5.02 2.37 16.68
N ILE A 171 5.87 3.33 16.31
CA ILE A 171 7.24 3.40 16.77
C ILE A 171 7.12 3.89 18.19
N PHE A 172 7.43 3.04 19.16
CA PHE A 172 7.79 3.52 20.48
C PHE A 172 9.14 4.23 20.33
N THR A 173 9.10 5.53 20.11
CA THR A 173 10.26 6.39 20.27
C THR A 173 10.47 6.57 21.76
N ASP A 174 11.57 6.07 22.30
CA ASP A 174 12.08 6.63 23.55
C ASP A 174 12.59 8.03 23.20
N GLU A 175 11.90 9.06 23.69
CA GLU A 175 12.30 10.45 23.58
C GLU A 175 13.57 10.69 24.42
N SER A 176 14.71 10.21 23.95
CA SER A 176 16.00 10.64 24.47
C SER A 176 17.10 10.49 23.43
N SER A 177 17.14 11.43 22.48
CA SER A 177 18.33 12.22 22.08
C SER A 177 18.32 12.60 20.59
N ILE A 178 17.73 13.76 20.33
CA ILE A 178 18.03 14.58 19.15
C ILE A 178 19.44 15.14 19.35
N LEU A 179 20.39 14.78 18.48
CA LEU A 179 21.56 15.63 18.20
C LEU A 179 21.98 15.50 16.73
N THR A 180 21.62 16.52 15.95
CA THR A 180 22.16 16.85 14.62
C THR A 180 23.56 17.44 14.74
N PHE A 181 24.54 17.02 13.93
CA PHE A 181 25.56 17.93 13.34
C PHE A 181 26.23 17.32 12.08
N PRO A 182 26.74 18.15 11.14
CA PRO A 182 27.10 17.74 9.78
C PRO A 182 28.61 17.50 9.62
N LEU A 183 29.02 16.54 8.79
CA LEU A 183 30.39 16.47 8.28
C LEU A 183 30.43 16.09 6.80
N ASN A 184 31.12 16.94 6.05
CA ASN A 184 31.41 16.84 4.62
C ASN A 184 32.49 15.78 4.33
N ASN A 185 32.43 15.30 3.09
CA ASN A 185 33.49 14.67 2.29
C ASN A 185 33.96 13.26 2.69
N HIS A 186 33.14 12.26 2.36
CA HIS A 186 33.43 11.35 1.26
C HIS A 186 32.09 10.86 0.66
N SER A 187 31.99 10.91 -0.66
CA SER A 187 30.76 10.68 -1.41
C SER A 187 30.31 9.22 -1.37
N PHE A 188 29.27 8.94 -0.58
CA PHE A 188 28.20 8.02 -0.95
C PHE A 188 26.93 8.86 -1.06
N GLN A 189 26.45 9.07 -2.29
CA GLN A 189 25.27 9.88 -2.55
C GLN A 189 23.98 9.04 -2.40
N ASN A 190 23.01 9.69 -1.76
CA ASN A 190 21.58 9.37 -1.63
C ASN A 190 21.21 8.26 -0.65
N VAL A 191 21.16 8.62 0.64
CA VAL A 191 20.28 7.97 1.61
C VAL A 191 18.94 8.71 1.58
N ASP A 192 18.06 8.29 0.67
CA ASP A 192 16.65 8.70 0.62
C ASP A 192 15.86 7.76 1.54
N SER A 193 15.36 8.27 2.68
CA SER A 193 14.31 7.78 3.61
C SER A 193 14.12 6.28 3.97
N ASP A 194 14.92 5.34 3.47
CA ASP A 194 14.78 3.89 3.67
C ASP A 194 15.91 3.31 4.53
N VAL A 195 16.40 4.07 5.52
CA VAL A 195 17.21 3.47 6.59
C VAL A 195 16.28 2.54 7.37
N LEU A 196 16.44 1.23 7.18
CA LEU A 196 15.85 0.21 8.03
C LEU A 196 16.32 0.46 9.46
N ASP A 197 15.49 1.14 10.21
CA ASP A 197 15.66 1.30 11.64
C ASP A 197 15.29 -0.04 12.29
N LEU A 198 16.26 -0.74 12.87
CA LEU A 198 16.01 -2.00 13.56
C LEU A 198 15.02 -1.84 14.72
N GLN A 199 14.87 -0.61 15.26
CA GLN A 199 13.81 -0.28 16.22
C GLN A 199 12.40 -0.49 15.65
N LYS A 200 12.21 -0.41 14.32
CA LYS A 200 10.91 -0.69 13.66
C LYS A 200 10.58 -2.17 13.58
N TYR A 201 11.55 -3.07 13.77
CA TYR A 201 11.37 -4.52 13.56
C TYR A 201 11.38 -5.32 14.86
N PHE A 202 12.06 -4.85 15.90
CA PHE A 202 12.04 -5.46 17.21
C PHE A 202 12.47 -4.47 18.29
N TYR A 203 11.85 -4.58 19.46
CA TYR A 203 12.23 -3.82 20.65
C TYR A 203 12.75 -4.79 21.71
N GLU A 204 13.87 -4.43 22.34
CA GLU A 204 14.29 -5.07 23.58
C GLU A 204 13.44 -4.50 24.73
N GLY A 205 12.58 -5.32 25.33
CA GLY A 205 11.93 -4.99 26.60
C GLY A 205 10.66 -4.13 26.56
N THR A 206 10.03 -3.85 25.40
CA THR A 206 8.72 -3.18 25.41
C THR A 206 7.62 -4.15 25.82
N GLU A 207 6.92 -3.86 26.91
CA GLU A 207 5.67 -4.56 27.22
C GLU A 207 4.70 -4.33 26.06
N ASN A 208 4.30 -5.40 25.36
CA ASN A 208 3.22 -5.29 24.38
C ASN A 208 1.94 -4.91 25.15
N GLY A 209 1.67 -3.61 25.25
CA GLY A 209 0.49 -2.99 25.87
C GLY A 209 -0.80 -3.25 25.10
N ALA A 210 -0.92 -4.40 24.44
CA ALA A 210 -2.03 -4.71 23.58
C ALA A 210 -3.25 -5.18 24.39
N THR A 211 -4.32 -4.39 24.33
CA THR A 211 -5.66 -4.72 24.84
C THR A 211 -6.35 -5.68 23.85
N GLY A 212 -6.40 -6.98 24.19
CA GLY A 212 -7.08 -7.99 23.37
C GLY A 212 -6.78 -9.44 23.79
N ASN A 213 -7.65 -10.37 23.37
CA ASN A 213 -7.62 -11.79 23.77
C ASN A 213 -6.59 -12.67 23.04
N ASN A 214 -5.83 -12.14 22.07
CA ASN A 214 -4.96 -12.94 21.19
C ASN A 214 -3.45 -12.58 21.31
N ASN A 215 -3.00 -12.22 22.51
CA ASN A 215 -1.65 -11.68 22.75
C ASN A 215 -0.79 -12.56 23.67
N ARG A 216 -1.26 -13.76 24.04
CA ARG A 216 -0.45 -14.76 24.74
C ARG A 216 0.15 -15.71 23.72
N LEU A 217 1.31 -16.25 24.04
CA LEU A 217 1.96 -17.24 23.17
C LEU A 217 1.10 -18.50 22.95
N ILE A 218 0.29 -18.88 23.95
CA ILE A 218 -0.64 -20.02 23.85
C ILE A 218 -1.77 -19.81 22.86
N ASP A 219 -2.15 -18.55 22.64
CA ASP A 219 -3.20 -18.21 21.69
C ASP A 219 -2.64 -18.15 20.25
N ARG A 220 -1.32 -17.97 20.11
CA ARG A 220 -0.62 -17.75 18.82
C ARG A 220 0.76 -18.41 18.77
N PRO A 221 0.82 -19.76 18.79
CA PRO A 221 2.08 -20.50 18.86
C PRO A 221 3.00 -20.26 17.64
N ASN A 222 2.45 -19.92 16.48
CA ASN A 222 3.22 -19.61 15.27
C ASN A 222 4.00 -18.28 15.35
N LEU A 223 3.89 -17.53 16.45
CA LEU A 223 4.48 -16.20 16.64
C LEU A 223 5.57 -16.18 17.74
N GLY A 224 6.09 -17.35 18.14
CA GLY A 224 7.10 -17.47 19.20
C GLY A 224 8.53 -17.64 18.69
N TYR A 225 9.00 -16.92 17.68
CA TYR A 225 10.36 -17.16 17.17
C TYR A 225 11.44 -16.32 17.89
N THR A 226 12.68 -16.77 17.80
CA THR A 226 13.95 -16.12 18.20
C THR A 226 14.40 -14.98 17.30
N VAL A 227 14.87 -13.84 17.83
CA VAL A 227 15.76 -12.92 17.12
C VAL A 227 17.13 -12.90 17.81
N TYR A 228 18.18 -13.24 17.07
CA TYR A 228 19.57 -13.12 17.48
C TYR A 228 20.13 -11.86 16.80
N TYR A 229 20.71 -10.93 17.55
CA TYR A 229 21.27 -9.70 16.97
C TYR A 229 22.70 -9.43 17.46
N ILE A 230 23.47 -8.66 16.70
CA ILE A 230 24.81 -8.23 17.09
C ILE A 230 25.04 -6.79 16.65
N GLU A 231 25.82 -6.06 17.44
CA GLU A 231 26.38 -4.75 17.08
C GLU A 231 27.89 -4.88 16.82
N LEU A 232 28.35 -4.30 15.72
CA LEU A 232 29.72 -4.38 15.22
C LEU A 232 30.27 -2.97 15.02
N LYS A 233 31.58 -2.82 15.20
CA LYS A 233 32.33 -1.63 14.78
C LYS A 233 32.68 -1.74 13.29
N GLU A 234 33.00 -0.61 12.67
CA GLU A 234 33.34 -0.54 11.23
C GLU A 234 34.46 -1.50 10.83
N ASN A 235 35.49 -1.63 11.67
CA ASN A 235 36.63 -2.52 11.44
C ASN A 235 36.33 -4.02 11.67
N GLU A 236 35.14 -4.37 12.16
CA GLU A 236 34.72 -5.75 12.44
C GLU A 236 33.79 -6.30 11.35
N VAL A 237 33.26 -5.43 10.47
CA VAL A 237 32.24 -5.77 9.46
C VAL A 237 32.75 -6.81 8.46
N GLU A 238 33.92 -6.60 7.87
CA GLU A 238 34.47 -7.46 6.82
C GLU A 238 34.69 -8.90 7.31
N ALA A 239 35.37 -9.05 8.46
CA ALA A 239 35.60 -10.34 9.09
C ALA A 239 34.30 -11.03 9.54
N PHE A 240 33.26 -10.26 9.85
CA PHE A 240 31.95 -10.79 10.23
C PHE A 240 31.12 -11.21 9.01
N SER A 241 31.19 -10.48 7.89
CA SER A 241 30.51 -10.83 6.64
C SER A 241 30.95 -12.21 6.13
N GLU A 242 32.24 -12.53 6.20
CA GLU A 242 32.74 -13.86 5.82
C GLU A 242 32.18 -14.98 6.71
N ARG A 243 31.95 -14.70 8.00
CA ARG A 243 31.31 -15.65 8.94
C ARG A 243 29.83 -15.85 8.63
N ILE A 244 29.08 -14.81 8.26
CA ILE A 244 27.66 -14.95 7.88
C ILE A 244 27.50 -15.88 6.68
N ILE A 245 28.38 -15.79 5.68
CA ILE A 245 28.34 -16.65 4.50
C ILE A 245 28.44 -18.14 4.89
N SER A 246 29.18 -18.45 5.96
CA SER A 246 29.30 -19.82 6.49
C SER A 246 28.06 -20.31 7.25
N LEU A 247 27.18 -19.40 7.68
CA LEU A 247 25.90 -19.69 8.36
C LEU A 247 24.73 -19.92 7.39
N ASN A 248 24.99 -20.04 6.10
CA ASN A 248 23.96 -20.17 5.06
C ASN A 248 23.06 -21.41 5.28
N ASN A 249 21.98 -21.21 6.03
CA ASN A 249 21.00 -22.21 6.39
C ASN A 249 19.63 -21.73 5.89
N PRO A 250 18.93 -22.52 5.05
CA PRO A 250 17.62 -22.13 4.49
C PRO A 250 16.52 -21.93 5.53
N GLU A 251 16.72 -22.38 6.77
CA GLU A 251 15.77 -22.18 7.86
C GLU A 251 15.87 -20.77 8.49
N TYR A 252 17.00 -20.08 8.30
CA TYR A 252 17.26 -18.77 8.89
C TYR A 252 16.77 -17.63 7.99
N ILE A 253 16.34 -16.56 8.65
CA ILE A 253 16.05 -15.29 7.99
C ILE A 253 17.09 -14.32 8.49
N SER A 254 18.16 -14.15 7.73
CA SER A 254 19.20 -13.16 8.00
C SER A 254 18.85 -11.84 7.32
N PHE A 255 19.09 -10.74 8.03
CA PHE A 255 19.09 -9.42 7.42
C PHE A 255 20.47 -9.08 6.88
N ASN A 256 20.60 -8.01 6.09
CA ASN A 256 21.92 -7.51 5.74
C ASN A 256 22.56 -6.77 6.92
N ILE A 257 23.88 -6.60 6.90
CA ILE A 257 24.55 -5.71 7.85
C ILE A 257 24.14 -4.26 7.54
N LEU A 258 23.53 -3.58 8.51
CA LEU A 258 23.04 -2.20 8.37
C LEU A 258 23.89 -1.25 9.22
N LYS A 259 24.25 -0.08 8.67
CA LYS A 259 24.91 1.00 9.44
C LYS A 259 23.84 1.88 10.10
N VAL A 260 23.84 1.95 11.42
CA VAL A 260 22.92 2.75 12.23
C VAL A 260 23.74 3.49 13.31
N ASN A 261 23.77 4.82 13.26
CA ASN A 261 24.49 5.67 14.24
C ASN A 261 25.94 5.22 14.50
N ASP A 262 26.72 5.07 13.42
CA ASP A 262 28.14 4.62 13.43
C ASP A 262 28.41 3.21 13.96
N LYS A 263 27.36 2.44 14.24
CA LYS A 263 27.44 1.01 14.55
C LYS A 263 26.83 0.20 13.42
N TYR A 264 27.42 -0.94 13.14
CA TYR A 264 26.89 -1.90 12.18
C TYR A 264 26.07 -2.92 12.94
N LYS A 265 24.91 -3.29 12.41
CA LYS A 265 23.99 -4.20 13.09
C LYS A 265 23.58 -5.32 12.14
N HIS A 266 23.50 -6.51 12.70
CA HIS A 266 23.00 -7.68 11.99
C HIS A 266 22.07 -8.46 12.90
N ALA A 267 21.04 -9.09 12.31
CA ALA A 267 20.13 -9.93 13.06
C ALA A 267 19.65 -11.13 12.23
N ILE A 268 19.33 -12.21 12.93
CA ILE A 268 18.84 -13.48 12.40
C ILE A 268 17.58 -13.87 13.16
N ALA A 269 16.49 -14.16 12.46
CA ALA A 269 15.29 -14.72 13.05
C ALA A 269 15.22 -16.26 12.86
N ILE A 270 14.90 -16.99 13.94
CA ILE A 270 14.86 -18.46 13.98
C ILE A 270 13.58 -18.93 14.66
N ASN A 271 12.86 -19.88 14.05
CA ASN A 271 11.73 -20.53 14.71
C ASN A 271 12.20 -21.64 15.66
N ASP A 272 12.65 -21.27 16.85
CA ASP A 272 13.23 -22.16 17.87
C ASP A 272 12.28 -22.41 19.06
N TYR A 273 10.97 -22.33 18.81
CA TYR A 273 9.93 -22.50 19.81
C TYR A 273 9.18 -23.83 19.68
N ILE A 274 9.07 -24.52 20.82
CA ILE A 274 8.44 -25.84 20.93
C ILE A 274 6.95 -25.67 21.24
N SER A 275 6.13 -25.55 20.21
CA SER A 275 4.69 -25.31 20.36
C SER A 275 3.92 -26.43 21.07
N THR A 276 4.45 -27.66 21.06
CA THR A 276 3.81 -28.84 21.64
C THR A 276 3.91 -28.93 23.16
N SER A 277 4.86 -28.23 23.79
CA SER A 277 5.07 -28.25 25.24
C SER A 277 4.36 -27.11 25.99
N LEU A 278 3.68 -26.21 25.26
CA LEU A 278 3.16 -24.99 25.84
C LEU A 278 1.91 -25.20 26.70
N ASN A 279 1.95 -24.63 27.91
CA ASN A 279 0.82 -24.52 28.82
C ASN A 279 0.85 -23.18 29.59
N GLU A 280 -0.15 -22.93 30.43
CA GLU A 280 -0.28 -21.65 31.15
C GLU A 280 0.86 -21.35 32.14
N LYS A 281 1.66 -22.35 32.53
CA LYS A 281 2.75 -22.24 33.49
C LYS A 281 4.14 -22.33 32.86
N SER A 282 4.22 -22.55 31.54
CA SER A 282 5.50 -22.64 30.83
C SER A 282 6.33 -21.37 31.04
N THR A 283 7.63 -21.54 31.30
CA THR A 283 8.61 -20.45 31.32
C THR A 283 9.30 -20.32 29.97
N GLU A 284 10.21 -19.34 29.83
CA GLU A 284 10.99 -19.19 28.60
C GLU A 284 11.94 -20.37 28.41
N GLU A 285 12.58 -20.83 29.49
CA GLU A 285 13.52 -21.95 29.49
C GLU A 285 12.84 -23.29 29.11
N ASP A 286 11.54 -23.42 29.35
CA ASP A 286 10.77 -24.64 29.05
C ASP A 286 10.47 -24.83 27.55
N ILE A 287 10.45 -23.73 26.77
CA ILE A 287 9.85 -23.73 25.41
C ILE A 287 10.78 -23.23 24.32
N TYR A 288 11.80 -22.46 24.68
CA TYR A 288 12.74 -21.89 23.73
C TYR A 288 14.03 -22.68 23.72
N VAL A 289 14.48 -23.03 22.51
CA VAL A 289 15.78 -23.65 22.31
C VAL A 289 16.79 -22.57 21.95
N THR A 290 17.80 -22.38 22.78
CA THR A 290 18.86 -21.40 22.49
C THR A 290 19.89 -21.97 21.52
N ASN A 291 20.19 -21.22 20.46
CA ASN A 291 21.27 -21.52 19.55
C ASN A 291 22.62 -21.04 20.14
N GLU A 292 23.28 -21.94 20.86
CA GLU A 292 24.58 -21.71 21.50
C GLU A 292 25.71 -21.33 20.52
N GLU A 293 25.59 -21.73 19.25
CA GLU A 293 26.59 -21.38 18.24
C GLU A 293 26.54 -19.89 17.92
N LEU A 294 25.34 -19.32 17.75
CA LEU A 294 25.17 -17.88 17.53
C LEU A 294 25.62 -17.06 18.74
N ILE A 295 25.35 -17.54 19.96
CA ILE A 295 25.86 -16.90 21.18
C ILE A 295 27.39 -16.86 21.20
N LYS A 296 28.06 -17.98 20.87
CA LYS A 296 29.53 -18.02 20.79
C LYS A 296 30.09 -17.10 19.71
N GLN A 297 29.31 -16.81 18.68
CA GLN A 297 29.66 -15.84 17.63
C GLN A 297 29.41 -14.38 18.03
N GLY A 298 28.90 -14.13 19.25
CA GLY A 298 28.72 -12.81 19.82
C GLY A 298 27.33 -12.22 19.63
N TYR A 299 26.35 -13.02 19.17
CA TYR A 299 24.97 -12.56 19.11
C TYR A 299 24.33 -12.51 20.50
N SER A 300 23.53 -11.48 20.71
CA SER A 300 22.60 -11.33 21.83
C SER A 300 21.22 -11.84 21.44
N ILE A 301 20.48 -12.37 22.41
CA ILE A 301 19.14 -12.96 22.21
C ILE A 301 18.05 -11.95 22.56
N ILE A 302 17.05 -11.85 21.68
CA ILE A 302 15.78 -11.18 21.93
C ILE A 302 14.65 -12.17 21.68
N ARG A 303 13.84 -12.40 22.72
CA ARG A 303 12.65 -13.27 22.70
C ARG A 303 11.39 -12.38 22.72
N PRO A 304 10.19 -12.91 22.42
CA PRO A 304 8.97 -12.12 22.52
C PRO A 304 8.83 -11.46 23.90
N PRO A 305 8.36 -10.21 23.97
CA PRO A 305 8.28 -9.49 25.23
C PRO A 305 7.31 -10.15 26.21
N LYS A 306 7.66 -10.14 27.49
CA LYS A 306 6.79 -10.63 28.56
C LYS A 306 5.58 -9.73 28.73
N ARG A 307 4.45 -10.31 29.13
CA ARG A 307 3.25 -9.56 29.53
C ARG A 307 3.27 -9.22 31.01
N VAL A 308 2.43 -8.24 31.38
CA VAL A 308 2.02 -7.97 32.76
C VAL A 308 1.65 -9.28 33.48
N GLY A 309 2.27 -9.50 34.64
CA GLY A 309 2.14 -10.76 35.38
C GLY A 309 3.11 -11.86 34.93
N ASN A 310 4.21 -11.49 34.25
CA ASN A 310 5.32 -12.37 33.88
C ASN A 310 4.93 -13.55 32.96
N LYS A 311 3.88 -13.36 32.15
CA LYS A 311 3.41 -14.38 31.19
C LYS A 311 4.16 -14.25 29.86
N LEU A 312 4.33 -15.38 29.18
CA LEU A 312 4.94 -15.43 27.85
C LEU A 312 4.09 -14.68 26.80
N GLY A 313 4.69 -13.67 26.17
CA GLY A 313 4.09 -12.97 25.03
C GLY A 313 4.42 -13.62 23.70
N CYS A 314 3.89 -13.02 22.63
CA CYS A 314 4.18 -13.42 21.25
C CYS A 314 4.55 -12.20 20.41
N TRP A 315 5.22 -12.41 19.29
CA TRP A 315 5.42 -11.36 18.29
C TRP A 315 4.10 -10.96 17.65
N THR A 316 4.08 -9.79 17.01
CA THR A 316 2.91 -9.27 16.29
C THR A 316 2.80 -9.81 14.86
N TRP A 317 3.88 -10.37 14.33
CA TRP A 317 3.98 -10.92 12.96
C TRP A 317 4.50 -12.35 13.01
N SER A 318 4.13 -13.20 12.04
CA SER A 318 4.65 -14.57 11.96
C SER A 318 6.05 -14.62 11.39
N ILE A 319 6.79 -15.69 11.71
CA ILE A 319 8.10 -15.95 11.11
C ILE A 319 8.01 -16.03 9.57
N ASP A 320 6.92 -16.54 9.01
CA ASP A 320 6.69 -16.56 7.56
C ASP A 320 6.57 -15.16 6.95
N ASN A 321 6.03 -14.19 7.71
CA ASN A 321 6.03 -12.79 7.27
C ASN A 321 7.44 -12.23 7.29
N PHE A 322 8.26 -12.59 8.28
CA PHE A 322 9.70 -12.28 8.28
C PHE A 322 10.42 -12.92 7.06
N LYS A 323 10.09 -14.18 6.69
CA LYS A 323 10.70 -14.89 5.54
C LYS A 323 10.43 -14.20 4.20
N LYS A 324 9.25 -13.58 4.07
CA LYS A 324 8.80 -12.92 2.84
C LYS A 324 9.37 -11.51 2.68
N VAL A 325 9.95 -10.93 3.72
CA VAL A 325 10.69 -9.67 3.60
C VAL A 325 12.03 -10.01 2.95
N GLU A 326 12.06 -10.07 1.63
CA GLU A 326 13.31 -9.87 0.91
C GLU A 326 13.80 -8.46 1.26
N ILE A 327 14.85 -8.35 2.07
CA ILE A 327 15.65 -7.13 2.07
C ILE A 327 16.45 -7.16 0.77
N THR A 328 15.79 -6.78 -0.32
CA THR A 328 16.44 -6.59 -1.60
C THR A 328 17.33 -5.35 -1.47
N MET A 329 18.63 -5.55 -1.29
CA MET A 329 19.57 -4.48 -1.65
C MET A 329 19.43 -4.28 -3.15
N LYS A 330 19.00 -3.09 -3.56
CA LYS A 330 19.35 -2.64 -4.90
C LYS A 330 20.86 -2.46 -4.91
N TRP A 331 21.55 -3.41 -5.52
CA TRP A 331 22.86 -3.15 -6.08
C TRP A 331 22.71 -1.98 -7.06
N LEU A 332 23.46 -0.91 -6.83
CA LEU A 332 23.76 0.07 -7.88
C LEU A 332 24.93 -0.46 -8.70
#